data_AF-A0A0R2NNT2-F1
#
_entry.id   AF-A0A0R2NNT2-F1
#
_cell.length_a   1.000
_cell.length_b   1.000
_cell.length_c   1.000
_cell.angle_alpha   90.00
_cell.angle_beta   90.00
_cell.angle_gamma   90.00
#
_symmetry.space_group_name_H-M   'P 1'
#
loop_
_entity.id
_entity.type
_entity.pdbx_description
1 polymer ?
#
loop_
_entity_poly.entity_id
_entity_poly.type
_entity_poly.pdbx_seq_one_letter_code
_entity_poly.pdbx_strand_id
1 'polypeptide(L)' 'MAPGLTKTPLNEGVFLEKILPTVPMKRYETADEVAKVFVFVASEATFMTGQTILSDGGVSVGLK' A
#
# COMPACT_ATOMS: atom_id res chain seq x y z
N MET A 1 -2.16 -7.12 -6.59
CA MET A 1 -1.95 -6.36 -5.34
C MET A 1 -1.81 -4.90 -5.72
N ALA A 2 -2.53 -4.01 -5.05
CA ALA A 2 -2.58 -2.58 -5.31
C ALA A 2 -2.04 -1.86 -4.05
N PRO A 3 -0.75 -1.44 -4.06
CA PRO A 3 -0.17 -0.70 -2.96
C PRO A 3 -0.70 0.74 -2.91
N GLY A 4 -0.65 1.35 -1.74
CA GLY A 4 -0.96 2.76 -1.55
C GLY A 4 0.27 3.64 -1.70
N LEU A 5 0.39 4.65 -0.84
CA LEU A 5 1.51 5.58 -0.84
C LEU A 5 2.77 4.91 -0.26
N THR A 6 3.45 4.12 -1.08
CA THR A 6 4.74 3.50 -0.75
C THR A 6 5.87 4.52 -0.88
N LYS A 7 6.73 4.64 0.14
CA LYS A 7 7.92 5.51 0.08
C LYS A 7 8.99 4.87 -0.80
N THR A 8 9.38 5.55 -1.88
CA THR A 8 10.41 5.11 -2.83
C THR A 8 11.28 6.29 -3.25
N PRO A 9 12.49 6.07 -3.79
CA PRO A 9 13.31 7.16 -4.33
C PRO A 9 12.61 8.00 -5.42
N LEU A 10 11.65 7.40 -6.14
CA LEU A 10 10.92 8.06 -7.23
C LEU A 10 10.01 9.19 -6.74
N ASN A 11 9.46 9.08 -5.53
CA ASN A 11 8.43 10.00 -5.02
C ASN A 11 8.92 10.85 -3.84
N GLU A 12 10.22 10.89 -3.58
CA GLU A 12 10.82 11.73 -2.53
C GLU A 12 10.49 13.22 -2.70
N GLY A 13 10.32 13.92 -1.57
CA GLY A 13 10.07 15.36 -1.51
C GLY A 13 8.59 15.74 -1.31
N VAL A 14 8.24 16.95 -1.78
CA VAL A 14 6.97 17.65 -1.46
C VAL A 14 5.72 16.85 -1.85
N PHE A 15 5.82 15.95 -2.82
CA PHE A 15 4.71 15.10 -3.22
C PHE A 15 4.24 14.19 -2.08
N LEU A 16 5.15 13.46 -1.43
CA LEU A 16 4.83 12.56 -0.32
C LEU A 16 4.11 13.31 0.82
N GLU A 17 4.63 14.48 1.18
CA GLU A 17 4.08 15.30 2.27
C GLU A 17 2.67 15.81 1.97
N LYS A 18 2.34 16.08 0.69
CA LYS A 18 1.01 16.54 0.28
C LYS A 18 -0.02 15.41 0.24
N ILE A 19 0.40 14.19 -0.09
CA ILE A 19 -0.50 13.04 -0.20
C ILE A 19 -0.68 12.34 1.15
N LEU A 20 0.33 12.33 2.03
CA LEU A 20 0.25 11.68 3.34
C LEU A 20 -1.02 12.01 4.15
N PRO A 21 -1.53 13.27 4.20
CA PRO A 21 -2.74 13.61 4.94
C PRO A 21 -4.00 12.90 4.43
N THR A 22 -4.04 12.46 3.16
CA THR A 22 -5.19 11.75 2.60
C THR A 22 -5.20 10.27 2.99
N VAL A 23 -4.07 9.72 3.44
CA VAL A 23 -3.96 8.34 3.92
C VAL A 23 -4.57 8.25 5.33
N PRO A 24 -5.60 7.42 5.58
CA PRO A 24 -6.20 7.27 6.91
C PRO A 24 -5.22 6.87 8.01
N MET A 25 -4.28 5.96 7.71
CA MET A 25 -3.25 5.53 8.67
C MET A 25 -2.19 6.59 8.99
N LYS A 26 -2.18 7.74 8.31
CA LYS A 26 -1.24 8.87 8.53
C LYS A 26 0.24 8.47 8.48
N ARG A 27 0.58 7.43 7.72
CA ARG A 27 1.94 6.98 7.45
C ARG A 27 2.07 6.44 6.03
N TYR A 28 3.29 6.44 5.52
CA TYR A 28 3.63 5.76 4.28
C TYR A 28 3.69 4.24 4.47
N GLU A 29 3.46 3.53 3.38
CA GLU A 29 3.81 2.13 3.27
C GLU A 29 5.33 2.00 3.00
N THR A 30 5.95 0.98 3.58
CA THR A 30 7.36 0.64 3.34
C THR A 30 7.49 -0.49 2.30
N ALA A 31 8.65 -0.59 1.65
CA ALA A 31 8.93 -1.68 0.71
C ALA A 31 8.79 -3.08 1.37
N ASP A 32 9.18 -3.19 2.64
CA ASP A 32 9.07 -4.43 3.42
C ASP A 32 7.60 -4.83 3.67
N GLU A 33 6.70 -3.87 3.87
CA GLU A 33 5.28 -4.13 4.03
C GLU A 33 4.65 -4.65 2.73
N VAL A 34 4.96 -4.01 1.60
CA VAL A 34 4.56 -4.48 0.27
C VAL A 34 5.04 -5.91 0.06
N ALA A 35 6.33 -6.17 0.31
CA ALA A 35 6.94 -7.48 0.12
C ALA A 35 6.27 -8.58 0.97
N LYS A 36 5.94 -8.29 2.22
CA LYS A 36 5.24 -9.24 3.10
C LYS A 36 3.87 -9.66 2.54
N VAL A 37 3.12 -8.75 1.92
CA VAL A 37 1.85 -9.09 1.27
C VAL A 37 2.08 -10.03 0.10
N PHE A 38 3.11 -9.78 -0.72
CA PHE A 38 3.46 -10.68 -1.82
C PHE A 38 3.90 -12.06 -1.33
N VAL A 39 4.70 -12.13 -0.26
CA VAL A 39 5.11 -13.41 0.35
C VAL A 39 3.88 -14.17 0.83
N PHE A 40 2.98 -13.53 1.58
CA PHE A 40 1.73 -14.14 2.03
C PHE A 40 0.89 -14.69 0.86
N VAL A 41 0.73 -13.91 -0.21
CA VAL A 41 -0.01 -14.36 -1.40
C VAL A 41 0.69 -15.54 -2.07
N ALA A 42 2.02 -15.51 -2.17
CA ALA A 42 2.78 -16.56 -2.83
C ALA A 42 2.86 -17.86 -2.01
N SER A 43 2.86 -17.78 -0.68
CA SER A 43 3.06 -18.95 0.19
C SER A 43 1.78 -19.49 0.80
N GLU A 44 0.82 -18.64 1.17
CA GLU A 44 -0.34 -19.04 1.98
C GLU A 44 -1.68 -19.03 1.23
N ALA A 45 -1.80 -18.23 0.16
CA ALA A 45 -3.09 -17.99 -0.50
C ALA A 45 -3.52 -19.12 -1.46
N THR A 46 -3.73 -20.33 -0.92
CA THR A 46 -3.94 -21.58 -1.68
C THR A 46 -5.30 -21.69 -2.41
N PHE A 47 -6.26 -20.82 -2.10
CA PHE A 47 -7.60 -20.81 -2.71
C PHE A 47 -8.06 -19.43 -3.18
N MET A 48 -7.12 -18.49 -3.36
CA MET A 48 -7.41 -17.13 -3.82
C MET A 48 -6.87 -16.92 -5.24
N THR A 49 -7.74 -16.51 -6.16
CA THR A 49 -7.35 -16.12 -7.52
C THR A 49 -8.26 -15.01 -8.07
N GLY A 50 -7.76 -14.25 -9.05
CA GLY A 50 -8.50 -13.15 -9.68
C GLY A 50 -8.81 -11.96 -8.77
N GLN A 51 -8.14 -11.85 -7.62
CA GLN A 51 -8.42 -10.80 -6.64
C GLN A 51 -7.47 -9.60 -6.75
N THR A 52 -7.98 -8.42 -6.42
CA THR A 52 -7.17 -7.24 -6.14
C THR A 52 -7.10 -7.04 -4.62
N ILE A 53 -5.90 -7.15 -4.07
CA ILE A 53 -5.64 -6.92 -2.64
C ILE A 53 -5.18 -5.48 -2.46
N LEU A 54 -5.92 -4.70 -1.66
CA LEU A 54 -5.55 -3.35 -1.27
C LEU A 54 -4.60 -3.40 -0.06
N SER A 55 -3.42 -2.83 -0.19
CA SER A 55 -2.50 -2.56 0.93
C SER A 55 -2.11 -1.09 0.84
N ASP A 56 -2.99 -0.22 1.32
CA ASP A 56 -2.94 1.19 0.92
C ASP A 56 -3.14 2.19 2.06
N GLY A 57 -3.03 1.71 3.31
CA GLY A 57 -3.28 2.52 4.49
C GLY A 57 -4.70 3.07 4.58
N GLY A 58 -5.65 2.51 3.82
CA GLY A 58 -7.05 2.89 3.76
C GLY A 58 -7.38 3.96 2.71
N VAL A 59 -6.45 4.39 1.85
CA VAL A 59 -6.70 5.52 0.95
C VAL A 59 -7.85 5.26 -0.03
N SER A 60 -8.03 4.02 -0.51
CA SER A 60 -9.11 3.67 -1.45
C SER A 60 -10.52 3.78 -0.85
N VAL A 61 -10.66 3.78 0.47
CA VAL A 61 -11.95 3.85 1.18
C VAL A 61 -12.07 5.05 2.12
N GLY A 62 -10.97 5.77 2.33
CA GLY A 62 -10.87 6.89 3.27
C GLY A 62 -11.17 8.25 2.67
N LEU A 63 -11.29 8.36 1.34
CA LEU A 63 -11.73 9.58 0.67
C LEU A 63 -13.23 9.79 0.95
N LYS A 64 -13.52 10.71 1.87
CA LYS A 64 -14.84 11.35 2.02
C LYS A 64 -14.75 12.78 1.52
#